data_AF-A0A3R6YKG4-F1
#
_entry.id   AF-A0A3R6YKG4-F1
#
_cell.length_a   1.000
_cell.length_b   1.000
_cell.length_c   1.000
_cell.angle_alpha   90.00
_cell.angle_beta   90.00
_cell.angle_gamma   90.00
#
_symmetry.space_group_name_H-M   'P 1'
#
loop_
_entity.id
_entity.type
_entity.pdbx_description
1 polymer ?
#
loop_
_entity_poly.entity_id
_entity_poly.type
_entity_poly.pdbx_seq_one_letter_code
_entity_poly.pdbx_strand_id
1 'polypeptide(L)'
;MFDWQAAAATPHVFVGVLNDAVLLHKNVVVFRHCDKVDAALLVPDAKHSWVRPPRRLWRLDGVVRTVDVWITEPKPWSGTSSHVTLMLQLAHVLQSNVQWKGLPIRLVRVCDDGNDESAEHLIHVASELRIALHPTHALLLPMPGGGAAAAAVEINRLVRDHSRDAALVVMPLADPTVSQPDEFAATIEVLTNGLPPTMMVWSADGESVITTCI
;
A
#
# COMPACT_ATOMS: atom_id res chain seq x y z
N MET A 1 -27.04 2.54 15.30
CA MET A 1 -26.65 1.38 14.47
C MET A 1 -26.72 1.88 13.04
N PHE A 2 -25.61 2.43 12.54
CA PHE A 2 -25.56 2.99 11.18
C PHE A 2 -25.33 1.84 10.22
N ASP A 3 -26.31 1.59 9.37
CA ASP A 3 -26.27 0.59 8.31
C ASP A 3 -25.62 1.25 7.08
N TRP A 4 -24.31 1.10 6.95
CA TRP A 4 -23.50 1.67 5.86
C TRP A 4 -23.23 0.64 4.76
N GLN A 5 -24.09 -0.36 4.60
CA GLN A 5 -24.08 -1.19 3.39
C GLN A 5 -24.45 -0.30 2.21
N ALA A 6 -23.44 0.36 1.64
CA ALA A 6 -23.51 0.93 0.32
C ALA A 6 -24.07 -0.17 -0.58
N ALA A 7 -25.25 0.09 -1.17
CA ALA A 7 -25.74 -0.71 -2.28
C ALA A 7 -24.54 -0.94 -3.21
N ALA A 8 -24.19 -2.20 -3.46
CA ALA A 8 -22.95 -2.55 -4.15
C ALA A 8 -22.81 -1.68 -5.41
N ALA A 9 -21.92 -0.69 -5.36
CA ALA A 9 -21.77 0.26 -6.45
C ALA A 9 -21.39 -0.53 -7.70
N THR A 10 -22.08 -0.29 -8.81
CA THR A 10 -21.71 -0.96 -10.06
C THR A 10 -20.28 -0.55 -10.44
N PRO A 11 -19.54 -1.41 -11.17
CA PRO A 11 -18.19 -1.06 -11.64
C PRO A 11 -18.14 0.31 -12.32
N HIS A 12 -19.17 0.66 -13.10
CA HIS A 12 -19.29 1.96 -13.76
C HIS A 12 -19.33 3.13 -12.77
N VAL A 13 -20.08 3.03 -11.66
CA VAL A 13 -20.15 4.10 -10.66
C VAL A 13 -18.83 4.19 -9.90
N PHE A 14 -18.28 3.05 -9.49
CA PHE A 14 -17.01 3.00 -8.77
C PHE A 14 -15.87 3.61 -9.58
N VAL A 15 -15.67 3.15 -10.83
CA VAL A 15 -14.61 3.65 -11.71
C VAL A 15 -14.88 5.08 -12.16
N GLY A 16 -16.14 5.47 -12.35
CA GLY A 16 -16.52 6.86 -12.63
C GLY A 16 -16.01 7.83 -11.56
N VAL A 17 -16.18 7.50 -10.28
CA VAL A 17 -15.67 8.32 -9.17
C VAL A 17 -14.15 8.40 -9.16
N LEU A 18 -13.46 7.29 -9.46
CA LEU A 18 -12.00 7.28 -9.56
C LEU A 18 -11.53 8.17 -10.72
N ASN A 19 -12.16 8.03 -11.89
CA ASN A 19 -11.85 8.84 -13.08
C ASN A 19 -12.04 10.33 -12.82
N ASP A 20 -13.16 10.71 -12.19
CA ASP A 20 -13.41 12.11 -11.81
C ASP A 20 -12.31 12.65 -10.89
N ALA A 21 -11.88 11.86 -9.89
CA ALA A 21 -10.82 12.26 -8.97
C ALA A 21 -9.46 12.42 -9.68
N VAL A 22 -9.11 11.49 -10.59
CA VAL A 22 -7.87 11.56 -11.38
C VAL A 22 -7.89 12.76 -12.32
N LEU A 23 -9.01 13.00 -13.02
CA LEU A 23 -9.19 14.16 -13.90
C LEU A 23 -9.14 15.50 -13.15
N LEU A 24 -9.53 15.51 -11.87
CA LEU A 24 -9.42 16.67 -10.97
C LEU A 24 -8.04 16.78 -10.29
N HIS A 25 -7.06 16.00 -10.75
CA HIS A 25 -5.71 15.95 -10.19
C HIS A 25 -5.71 15.71 -8.67
N LYS A 26 -6.51 14.76 -8.20
CA LYS A 26 -6.56 14.35 -6.79
C LYS A 26 -5.76 13.08 -6.55
N ASN A 27 -5.15 13.02 -5.37
CA ASN A 27 -4.64 11.76 -4.83
C ASN A 27 -5.82 10.85 -4.48
N VAL A 28 -5.73 9.58 -4.85
CA VAL A 28 -6.79 8.60 -4.62
C VAL A 28 -6.24 7.45 -3.79
N VAL A 29 -7.00 7.07 -2.77
CA VAL A 29 -6.69 5.91 -1.94
C VAL A 29 -7.91 5.01 -1.90
N VAL A 30 -7.77 3.78 -2.41
CA VAL A 30 -8.81 2.75 -2.36
C VAL A 30 -8.42 1.74 -1.31
N PHE A 31 -9.24 1.58 -0.27
CA PHE A 31 -8.97 0.63 0.80
C PHE A 31 -9.82 -0.64 0.65
N ARG A 32 -9.16 -1.75 0.34
CA ARG A 32 -9.75 -3.08 0.12
C ARG A 32 -9.57 -3.96 1.35
N HIS A 33 -10.55 -4.82 1.60
CA HIS A 33 -10.58 -5.75 2.75
C HIS A 33 -10.44 -5.03 4.10
N CYS A 34 -11.05 -3.84 4.23
CA CYS A 34 -11.01 -3.04 5.46
C CYS A 34 -11.68 -3.77 6.65
N ASP A 35 -12.57 -4.70 6.37
CA ASP A 35 -13.20 -5.62 7.33
C ASP A 35 -12.21 -6.59 7.99
N LYS A 36 -11.07 -6.85 7.34
CA LYS A 36 -10.00 -7.72 7.85
C LYS A 36 -8.96 -6.98 8.69
N VAL A 37 -9.11 -5.66 8.86
CA VAL A 37 -8.18 -4.88 9.69
C VAL A 37 -8.34 -5.29 11.14
N ASP A 38 -7.21 -5.50 11.80
CA ASP A 38 -7.19 -5.83 13.22
C ASP A 38 -7.86 -4.72 14.04
N ALA A 39 -8.87 -5.07 14.82
CA ALA A 39 -9.61 -4.10 15.63
C ALA A 39 -8.70 -3.36 16.62
N ALA A 40 -7.62 -4.00 17.08
CA ALA A 40 -6.63 -3.37 17.97
C ALA A 40 -5.86 -2.22 17.28
N LEU A 41 -5.80 -2.21 15.95
CA LEU A 41 -5.21 -1.14 15.15
C LEU A 41 -6.17 0.03 14.90
N LEU A 42 -7.48 -0.16 15.12
CA LEU A 42 -8.51 0.83 14.83
C LEU A 42 -9.03 1.54 16.09
N VAL A 43 -9.23 0.79 17.18
CA VAL A 43 -9.88 1.31 18.38
C VAL A 43 -8.82 1.61 19.44
N PRO A 44 -8.71 2.86 19.94
CA PRO A 44 -7.97 3.14 21.15
C PRO A 44 -8.62 2.37 22.29
N ASP A 45 -7.88 1.48 22.93
CA ASP A 45 -8.42 0.72 24.05
C ASP A 45 -8.79 1.69 25.18
N ALA A 46 -10.10 1.97 25.29
CA ALA A 46 -10.65 3.00 26.17
C ALA A 46 -10.37 2.70 27.66
N LYS A 47 -9.93 1.47 27.99
CA LYS A 47 -9.65 1.04 29.36
C LYS A 47 -8.17 1.07 29.75
N HIS A 48 -7.25 1.37 28.81
CA HIS A 48 -5.80 1.36 29.08
C HIS A 48 -5.10 2.70 28.85
N SER A 49 -5.84 3.82 28.81
CA SER A 49 -5.34 5.16 28.44
C SER A 49 -4.21 5.77 29.30
N TRP A 50 -3.78 5.11 30.38
CA TRP A 50 -2.66 5.55 31.22
C TRP A 50 -1.57 4.50 31.45
N VAL A 51 -1.77 3.27 30.95
CA VAL A 51 -0.75 2.21 31.05
C VAL A 51 -0.02 2.20 29.72
N ARG A 52 1.29 2.48 29.77
CA ARG A 52 2.23 2.44 28.63
C ARG A 52 1.78 1.46 27.54
N PRO A 53 1.79 1.84 26.25
CA PRO A 53 1.41 0.91 25.18
C PRO A 53 2.22 -0.37 25.39
N PRO A 54 1.56 -1.55 25.49
CA PRO A 54 2.27 -2.79 25.70
C PRO A 54 3.36 -2.88 24.66
N ARG A 55 4.61 -3.08 25.08
CA ARG A 55 5.78 -3.29 24.20
C ARG A 55 5.62 -4.48 23.22
N ARG A 56 4.44 -5.09 23.13
CA ARG A 56 4.12 -6.37 22.47
C ARG A 56 2.90 -6.29 21.53
N LEU A 57 2.36 -5.11 21.18
CA LEU A 57 1.23 -5.04 20.23
C LEU A 57 1.58 -5.55 18.81
N TRP A 58 2.86 -5.46 18.42
CA TRP A 58 3.35 -5.91 17.10
C TRP A 58 3.43 -7.43 16.96
N ARG A 59 3.32 -8.15 18.08
CA ARG A 59 3.26 -9.62 18.12
C ARG A 59 1.83 -10.06 18.42
N LEU A 60 0.93 -9.85 17.47
CA LEU A 60 -0.33 -10.58 17.45
C LEU A 60 0.00 -12.05 17.20
N ASP A 61 -0.39 -12.92 18.12
CA ASP A 61 -0.19 -14.38 18.05
C ASP A 61 1.27 -14.85 17.95
N GLY A 62 2.24 -14.00 18.29
CA GLY A 62 3.67 -14.32 18.23
C GLY A 62 4.34 -14.04 16.89
N VAL A 63 3.60 -13.61 15.86
CA VAL A 63 4.12 -13.19 14.55
C VAL A 63 4.27 -11.67 14.51
N VAL A 64 5.43 -11.19 14.06
CA VAL A 64 5.65 -9.73 13.88
C VAL A 64 4.91 -9.29 12.63
N ARG A 65 3.84 -8.49 12.79
CA ARG A 65 3.14 -7.92 11.63
C ARG A 65 3.86 -6.69 11.11
N THR A 66 3.88 -6.52 9.79
CA THR A 66 4.52 -5.41 9.08
C THR A 66 3.49 -4.55 8.34
N VAL A 67 3.87 -3.32 8.03
CA VAL A 67 3.24 -2.54 6.95
C VAL A 67 4.10 -2.71 5.71
N ASP A 68 3.58 -3.38 4.69
CA ASP A 68 4.33 -3.70 3.48
C ASP A 68 3.99 -2.73 2.36
N VAL A 69 4.99 -2.03 1.84
CA VAL A 69 4.86 -1.10 0.72
C VAL A 69 5.44 -1.76 -0.54
N TRP A 70 4.58 -2.04 -1.51
CA TRP A 70 4.90 -2.74 -2.75
C TRP A 70 5.11 -1.77 -3.91
N ILE A 71 6.33 -1.70 -4.41
CA ILE A 71 6.73 -0.84 -5.53
C ILE A 71 6.80 -1.70 -6.80
N THR A 72 5.72 -1.68 -7.57
CA THR A 72 5.57 -2.50 -8.79
C THR A 72 5.67 -1.69 -10.07
N GLU A 73 5.81 -0.37 -9.99
CA GLU A 73 5.99 0.49 -11.16
C GLU A 73 7.31 0.15 -11.88
N PRO A 74 7.37 0.17 -13.22
CA PRO A 74 8.61 -0.11 -13.95
C PRO A 74 9.72 0.92 -13.67
N LYS A 75 9.36 2.20 -13.50
CA LYS A 75 10.29 3.32 -13.28
C LYS A 75 9.82 4.21 -12.13
N PRO A 76 9.84 3.71 -10.88
CA PRO A 76 9.26 4.41 -9.73
C PRO A 76 9.98 5.71 -9.37
N TRP A 77 11.18 5.94 -9.90
CA TRP A 77 12.03 7.09 -9.56
C TRP A 77 12.13 8.14 -10.66
N SER A 78 11.44 7.97 -11.80
CA SER A 78 11.65 8.83 -12.98
C SER A 78 10.99 10.22 -12.91
N GLY A 79 10.49 10.63 -11.74
CA GLY A 79 9.94 11.99 -11.49
C GLY A 79 8.67 12.35 -12.26
N THR A 80 8.17 11.47 -13.14
CA THR A 80 7.03 11.73 -14.04
C THR A 80 5.68 11.22 -13.51
N SER A 81 5.69 10.33 -12.53
CA SER A 81 4.51 9.84 -11.78
C SER A 81 5.03 8.76 -10.84
N SER A 82 5.26 9.08 -9.58
CA SER A 82 5.71 8.11 -8.57
C SER A 82 4.69 8.07 -7.44
N HIS A 83 3.81 7.07 -7.48
CA HIS A 83 2.90 6.82 -6.36
C HIS A 83 3.68 6.47 -5.08
N VAL A 84 4.93 6.03 -5.22
CA VAL A 84 5.82 5.60 -4.14
C VAL A 84 5.98 6.63 -3.05
N THR A 85 6.17 7.92 -3.39
CA THR A 85 6.38 8.96 -2.37
C THR A 85 5.16 9.08 -1.45
N LEU A 86 3.96 9.17 -2.03
CA LEU A 86 2.72 9.22 -1.27
C LEU A 86 2.50 7.93 -0.46
N MET A 87 2.78 6.77 -1.04
CA MET A 87 2.67 5.48 -0.34
C MET A 87 3.58 5.41 0.89
N LEU A 88 4.83 5.85 0.76
CA LEU A 88 5.80 5.91 1.85
C LEU A 88 5.39 6.92 2.93
N GLN A 89 4.89 8.09 2.52
CA GLN A 89 4.33 9.09 3.45
C GLN A 89 3.13 8.53 4.23
N LEU A 90 2.19 7.86 3.56
CA LEU A 90 1.05 7.23 4.21
C LEU A 90 1.50 6.17 5.22
N ALA A 91 2.45 5.31 4.84
CA ALA A 91 3.02 4.31 5.75
C ALA A 91 3.69 4.96 6.97
N HIS A 92 4.42 6.06 6.78
CA HIS A 92 5.05 6.80 7.86
C HIS A 92 4.04 7.50 8.78
N VAL A 93 3.02 8.16 8.22
CA VAL A 93 1.96 8.83 8.99
C VAL A 93 1.18 7.81 9.82
N LEU A 94 0.94 6.60 9.31
CA LEU A 94 0.35 5.52 10.11
C LEU A 94 1.17 5.25 11.37
N GLN A 95 2.50 5.20 11.31
CA GLN A 95 3.35 5.01 12.51
C GLN A 95 3.27 6.16 13.53
N SER A 96 2.71 7.32 13.17
CA SER A 96 2.45 8.40 14.12
C SER A 96 1.26 8.11 15.04
N ASN A 97 0.38 7.18 14.66
CA ASN A 97 -0.73 6.71 15.46
C ASN A 97 -0.26 5.64 16.47
N VAL A 98 -0.62 5.76 17.75
CA VAL A 98 -0.08 4.91 18.84
C VAL A 98 -0.34 3.42 18.64
N GLN A 99 -1.45 3.05 17.99
CA GLN A 99 -1.80 1.66 17.71
C GLN A 99 -0.89 1.04 16.64
N TRP A 100 -0.43 1.85 15.69
CA TRP A 100 0.43 1.45 14.59
C TRP A 100 1.93 1.69 14.89
N LYS A 101 2.21 2.52 15.90
CA LYS A 101 3.54 3.00 16.30
C LYS A 101 4.45 1.89 16.80
N GLY A 102 5.11 1.21 15.88
CA GLY A 102 6.06 0.13 16.18
C GLY A 102 5.87 -1.09 15.30
N LEU A 103 4.85 -1.09 14.45
CA LEU A 103 4.79 -1.97 13.30
C LEU A 103 5.93 -1.60 12.34
N PRO A 104 6.86 -2.51 12.06
CA PRO A 104 7.91 -2.27 11.08
C PRO A 104 7.33 -2.02 9.69
N ILE A 105 7.87 -1.03 8.99
CA ILE A 105 7.64 -0.86 7.55
C ILE A 105 8.59 -1.78 6.80
N ARG A 106 8.10 -2.40 5.72
CA ARG A 106 8.90 -3.19 4.78
C ARG A 106 8.64 -2.71 3.36
N LEU A 107 9.71 -2.45 2.63
CA LEU A 107 9.68 -2.04 1.23
C LEU A 107 9.96 -3.26 0.36
N VAL A 108 9.08 -3.51 -0.60
CA VAL A 108 9.20 -4.62 -1.54
C VAL A 108 9.17 -4.05 -2.95
N ARG A 109 10.27 -4.15 -3.68
CA ARG A 109 10.39 -3.69 -5.07
C ARG A 109 10.40 -4.88 -6.00
N VAL A 110 9.56 -4.84 -7.03
CA VAL A 110 9.46 -5.90 -8.04
C VAL A 110 10.21 -5.49 -9.31
N CYS A 111 11.42 -6.03 -9.51
CA CYS A 111 12.33 -5.63 -10.58
C CYS A 111 12.25 -6.57 -11.79
N ASP A 112 12.30 -6.00 -12.99
CA ASP A 112 12.54 -6.78 -14.22
C ASP A 112 14.02 -7.19 -14.33
N ASP A 113 14.29 -8.26 -15.08
CA ASP A 113 15.65 -8.73 -15.39
C ASP A 113 16.40 -7.65 -16.19
N GLY A 114 17.24 -6.86 -15.50
CA GLY A 114 18.03 -5.77 -16.09
C GLY A 114 17.98 -4.44 -15.33
N ASN A 115 17.25 -4.36 -14.22
CA ASN A 115 17.25 -3.17 -13.37
C ASN A 115 18.43 -3.23 -12.37
N ASP A 116 19.30 -2.22 -12.37
CA ASP A 116 20.45 -2.09 -11.44
C ASP A 116 20.04 -1.65 -10.01
N GLU A 117 18.76 -1.81 -9.68
CA GLU A 117 18.20 -1.36 -8.41
C GLU A 117 18.66 -2.26 -7.26
N SER A 118 19.10 -1.65 -6.17
CA SER A 118 19.65 -2.34 -5.00
C SER A 118 18.77 -2.12 -3.77
N ALA A 119 18.84 -3.04 -2.81
CA ALA A 119 18.18 -2.86 -1.51
C ALA A 119 18.72 -1.60 -0.78
N GLU A 120 19.98 -1.23 -1.03
CA GLU A 120 20.60 -0.01 -0.50
C GLU A 120 19.91 1.25 -1.04
N HIS A 121 19.50 1.25 -2.30
CA HIS A 121 18.73 2.36 -2.87
C HIS A 121 17.39 2.55 -2.15
N LEU A 122 16.66 1.46 -1.88
CA LEU A 122 15.41 1.53 -1.12
C LEU A 122 15.62 2.06 0.30
N ILE A 123 16.70 1.65 0.97
CA ILE A 123 17.07 2.15 2.30
C ILE A 123 17.40 3.65 2.23
N HIS A 124 18.11 4.08 1.18
CA HIS A 124 18.43 5.48 0.98
C HIS A 124 17.18 6.34 0.82
N VAL A 125 16.26 5.96 -0.07
CA VAL A 125 14.98 6.67 -0.28
C VAL A 125 14.16 6.71 1.02
N ALA A 126 14.07 5.58 1.74
CA ALA A 126 13.39 5.55 3.03
C ALA A 126 14.03 6.52 4.05
N SER A 127 15.36 6.59 4.08
CA SER A 127 16.10 7.49 4.95
C SER A 127 15.84 8.97 4.63
N GLU A 128 15.72 9.34 3.35
CA GLU A 128 15.38 10.72 2.94
C GLU A 128 14.00 11.14 3.47
N LEU A 129 13.05 10.21 3.51
CA LEU A 129 11.73 10.39 4.11
C LEU A 129 11.70 10.17 5.63
N ARG A 130 12.87 9.98 6.26
CA ARG A 130 13.02 9.71 7.71
C ARG A 130 12.26 8.48 8.20
N ILE A 131 12.06 7.52 7.31
CA ILE A 131 11.47 6.22 7.63
C ILE A 131 12.59 5.30 8.12
N ALA A 132 12.51 4.88 9.38
CA ALA A 132 13.46 3.96 9.97
C ALA A 132 13.24 2.54 9.43
N LEU A 133 13.92 2.21 8.33
CA LEU A 133 13.88 0.91 7.69
C LEU A 133 15.04 0.02 8.15
N HIS A 134 14.74 -1.18 8.64
CA HIS A 134 15.78 -2.18 8.92
C HIS A 134 16.28 -2.79 7.60
N PRO A 135 17.57 -3.10 7.42
CA PRO A 135 18.09 -3.64 6.15
C PRO A 135 17.36 -4.90 5.65
N THR A 136 16.92 -5.77 6.55
CA THR A 136 16.14 -6.99 6.19
C THR A 136 14.71 -6.70 5.72
N HIS A 137 14.27 -5.45 5.80
CA HIS A 137 12.96 -4.99 5.36
C HIS A 137 13.02 -4.23 4.03
N ALA A 138 14.16 -4.23 3.33
CA ALA A 138 14.26 -3.83 1.94
C ALA A 138 14.40 -5.09 1.08
N LEU A 139 13.35 -5.44 0.35
CA LEU A 139 13.31 -6.66 -0.47
C LEU A 139 13.25 -6.30 -1.95
N LEU A 140 14.08 -6.98 -2.74
CA LEU A 140 14.01 -6.98 -4.19
C LEU A 140 13.49 -8.34 -4.62
N LEU A 141 12.42 -8.35 -5.40
CA LEU A 141 11.83 -9.57 -5.97
C LEU A 141 11.89 -9.47 -7.49
N PRO A 142 12.26 -10.55 -8.21
CA PRO A 142 12.18 -10.55 -9.66
C PRO A 142 10.71 -10.57 -10.11
N MET A 143 10.39 -9.79 -11.14
CA MET A 143 9.12 -9.92 -11.86
C MET A 143 9.19 -11.18 -12.73
N PRO A 144 8.40 -12.23 -12.46
CA PRO A 144 8.26 -13.32 -13.43
C PRO A 144 7.81 -12.77 -14.78
N GLY A 145 8.42 -13.24 -15.87
CA GLY A 145 8.11 -12.74 -17.20
C GLY A 145 6.69 -13.13 -17.66
N GLY A 146 5.96 -12.19 -18.26
CA GLY A 146 4.60 -12.41 -18.75
C GLY A 146 3.97 -11.15 -19.37
N GLY A 147 2.83 -11.29 -20.06
CA GLY A 147 2.04 -10.15 -20.56
C GLY A 147 1.28 -9.41 -19.45
N ALA A 148 0.67 -8.26 -19.74
CA ALA A 148 0.03 -7.39 -18.73
C ALA A 148 -1.03 -8.07 -17.84
N ALA A 149 -1.85 -8.97 -18.39
CA ALA A 149 -2.83 -9.73 -17.62
C ALA A 149 -2.17 -10.82 -16.73
N ALA A 150 -1.05 -11.40 -17.18
CA ALA A 150 -0.25 -12.31 -16.36
C ALA A 150 0.40 -11.56 -15.20
N ALA A 151 0.82 -10.30 -15.42
CA ALA A 151 1.45 -9.48 -14.41
C ALA A 151 0.56 -9.26 -13.18
N ALA A 152 -0.75 -8.99 -13.33
CA ALA A 152 -1.65 -8.81 -12.19
C ALA A 152 -1.79 -10.08 -11.32
N VAL A 153 -1.89 -11.26 -11.96
CA VAL A 153 -1.96 -12.56 -11.28
C VAL A 153 -0.65 -12.87 -10.57
N GLU A 154 0.48 -12.59 -11.22
CA GLU A 154 1.82 -12.83 -10.69
C GLU A 154 2.17 -11.90 -9.54
N ILE A 155 1.89 -10.60 -9.66
CA ILE A 155 2.04 -9.65 -8.56
C ILE A 155 1.19 -10.10 -7.38
N ASN A 156 -0.08 -10.44 -7.61
CA ASN A 156 -0.93 -10.93 -6.53
C ASN A 156 -0.37 -12.19 -5.86
N ARG A 157 0.20 -13.13 -6.63
CA ARG A 157 0.89 -14.31 -6.08
C ARG A 157 2.09 -13.90 -5.23
N LEU A 158 2.96 -13.01 -5.72
CA LEU A 158 4.11 -12.52 -4.96
C LEU A 158 3.68 -11.83 -3.65
N VAL A 159 2.64 -11.00 -3.71
CA VAL A 159 2.10 -10.34 -2.50
C VAL A 159 1.56 -11.38 -1.53
N ARG A 160 0.85 -12.41 -1.99
CA ARG A 160 0.41 -13.50 -1.12
C ARG A 160 1.57 -14.25 -0.49
N ASP A 161 2.62 -14.55 -1.24
CA ASP A 161 3.76 -15.34 -0.76
C ASP A 161 4.63 -14.55 0.24
N HIS A 162 4.78 -13.24 0.04
CA HIS A 162 5.68 -12.41 0.85
C HIS A 162 4.98 -11.58 1.92
N SER A 163 3.70 -11.25 1.76
CA SER A 163 2.94 -10.34 2.63
C SER A 163 1.71 -10.96 3.28
N ARG A 164 1.57 -12.29 3.29
CA ARG A 164 0.43 -13.00 3.91
C ARG A 164 0.07 -12.51 5.33
N ASP A 165 1.09 -12.27 6.15
CA ASP A 165 0.92 -11.91 7.57
C ASP A 165 1.07 -10.41 7.83
N ALA A 166 1.08 -9.59 6.77
CA ALA A 166 1.14 -8.14 6.88
C ALA A 166 -0.12 -7.61 7.59
N ALA A 167 0.07 -6.60 8.45
CA ALA A 167 -1.05 -5.86 9.02
C ALA A 167 -1.76 -5.00 7.96
N LEU A 168 -0.99 -4.49 6.99
CA LEU A 168 -1.46 -3.68 5.88
C LEU A 168 -0.50 -3.83 4.71
N VAL A 169 -1.06 -4.00 3.51
CA VAL A 169 -0.34 -3.87 2.24
C VAL A 169 -0.66 -2.50 1.65
N VAL A 170 0.35 -1.77 1.18
CA VAL A 170 0.22 -0.51 0.45
C VAL A 170 0.83 -0.74 -0.94
N MET A 171 0.08 -0.48 -2.01
CA MET A 171 0.53 -0.73 -3.37
C MET A 171 0.00 0.32 -4.34
N PRO A 172 0.60 0.52 -5.52
CA PRO A 172 0.07 1.49 -6.49
C PRO A 172 -1.31 1.07 -6.99
N LEU A 173 -2.17 2.05 -7.20
CA LEU A 173 -3.43 1.90 -7.93
C LEU A 173 -3.12 2.06 -9.42
N ALA A 174 -3.59 1.13 -10.25
CA ALA A 174 -3.49 1.29 -11.70
C ALA A 174 -4.32 2.50 -12.16
N ASP A 175 -3.90 3.14 -13.26
CA ASP A 175 -4.65 4.25 -13.83
C ASP A 175 -6.08 3.81 -14.19
N PRO A 176 -7.14 4.40 -13.58
CA PRO A 176 -8.51 4.01 -13.87
C PRO A 176 -9.00 4.51 -15.24
N THR A 177 -8.26 5.42 -15.89
CA THR A 177 -8.65 6.05 -17.16
C THR A 177 -8.25 5.26 -18.40
N VAL A 178 -7.36 4.25 -18.26
CA VAL A 178 -6.80 3.53 -19.42
C VAL A 178 -7.62 2.31 -19.86
N SER A 179 -8.58 1.85 -19.06
CA SER A 179 -9.38 0.65 -19.34
C SER A 179 -10.87 0.87 -19.11
N GLN A 180 -11.68 -0.03 -19.67
CA GLN A 180 -13.13 0.02 -19.45
C GLN A 180 -13.46 -0.29 -17.97
N PRO A 181 -14.54 0.28 -17.40
CA PRO A 181 -14.86 0.11 -15.98
C PRO A 181 -14.90 -1.35 -15.49
N ASP A 182 -15.48 -2.25 -16.29
CA ASP A 182 -15.57 -3.67 -15.93
C ASP A 182 -14.20 -4.37 -15.96
N GLU A 183 -13.35 -4.02 -16.92
CA GLU A 183 -11.98 -4.54 -17.04
C GLU A 183 -11.08 -4.03 -15.91
N PHE A 184 -11.21 -2.75 -15.57
CA PHE A 184 -10.52 -2.17 -14.42
C PHE A 184 -10.93 -2.86 -13.12
N ALA A 185 -12.23 -3.00 -12.87
CA ALA A 185 -12.74 -3.66 -11.67
C ALA A 185 -12.27 -5.13 -11.59
N ALA A 186 -12.30 -5.86 -12.71
CA ALA A 186 -11.79 -7.23 -12.78
C ALA A 186 -10.28 -7.31 -12.47
N THR A 187 -9.50 -6.37 -12.99
CA THR A 187 -8.05 -6.29 -12.72
C THR A 187 -7.76 -6.03 -11.24
N ILE A 188 -8.47 -5.08 -10.63
CA ILE A 188 -8.35 -4.79 -9.19
C ILE A 188 -8.75 -6.00 -8.34
N GLU A 189 -9.80 -6.73 -8.74
CA GLU A 189 -10.24 -7.94 -8.07
C GLU A 189 -9.14 -9.02 -8.13
N VAL A 190 -8.60 -9.31 -9.32
CA VAL A 190 -7.49 -10.27 -9.50
C VAL A 190 -6.27 -9.88 -8.67
N LEU A 191 -5.91 -8.60 -8.69
CA LEU A 191 -4.73 -8.09 -7.98
C LEU A 191 -4.88 -8.16 -6.46
N THR A 192 -6.09 -8.00 -5.92
CA THR A 192 -6.32 -7.90 -4.47
C THR A 192 -6.98 -9.11 -3.84
N ASN A 193 -7.38 -10.12 -4.62
CA ASN A 193 -8.04 -11.30 -4.10
C ASN A 193 -7.12 -12.06 -3.14
N GLY A 194 -7.67 -12.46 -1.99
CA GLY A 194 -6.97 -13.23 -0.96
C GLY A 194 -5.86 -12.46 -0.22
N LEU A 195 -5.70 -11.16 -0.44
CA LEU A 195 -4.71 -10.34 0.27
C LEU A 195 -5.20 -9.92 1.68
N PRO A 196 -4.25 -9.51 2.57
CA PRO A 196 -4.57 -8.74 3.77
C PRO A 196 -5.26 -7.41 3.44
N PRO A 197 -5.64 -6.59 4.45
CA PRO A 197 -6.06 -5.22 4.21
C PRO A 197 -5.09 -4.52 3.27
N THR A 198 -5.60 -3.97 2.17
CA THR A 198 -4.78 -3.45 1.06
C THR A 198 -5.20 -2.04 0.70
N MET A 199 -4.28 -1.10 0.85
CA MET A 199 -4.41 0.29 0.45
C MET A 199 -3.79 0.47 -0.94
N MET A 200 -4.62 0.74 -1.94
CA MET A 200 -4.17 1.04 -3.30
C MET A 200 -4.10 2.55 -3.48
N VAL A 201 -2.97 3.05 -3.95
CA VAL A 201 -2.65 4.49 -3.92
C VAL A 201 -2.34 5.01 -5.31
N TRP A 202 -3.04 6.07 -5.70
CA TRP A 202 -2.73 6.90 -6.85
C TRP A 202 -2.31 8.29 -6.37
N SER A 203 -1.16 8.75 -6.86
CA SER A 203 -0.68 10.12 -6.69
C SER A 203 -0.91 10.88 -7.99
N ALA A 204 -1.60 12.01 -7.92
CA ALA A 204 -1.71 12.93 -9.04
C ALA A 204 -0.46 13.82 -9.05
N ASP A 205 0.59 13.43 -9.77
CA ASP A 205 1.86 14.15 -9.72
C ASP A 205 1.92 15.37 -10.65
N GLY A 206 2.50 16.44 -10.07
CA GLY A 206 2.68 17.80 -10.61
C GLY A 206 2.97 18.81 -9.48
N GLU A 207 2.34 18.65 -8.30
CA GLU A 207 2.49 19.58 -7.16
C GLU A 207 2.62 18.91 -5.78
N SER A 208 2.51 17.59 -5.66
CA SER A 208 2.41 16.92 -4.35
C SER A 208 3.78 16.63 -3.72
N VAL A 209 4.66 17.64 -3.67
CA VAL A 209 5.69 17.69 -2.62
C VAL A 209 5.02 18.26 -1.39
N ILE A 210 4.53 17.39 -0.50
CA ILE A 210 4.34 17.80 0.89
C ILE A 210 5.75 17.96 1.47
N THR A 211 6.33 19.16 1.36
CA THR A 211 7.45 19.62 2.18
C THR A 211 6.93 19.83 3.59
N THR A 212 6.58 18.74 4.29
CA THR A 212 6.49 18.81 5.75
C THR A 212 7.90 18.80 6.27
N CYS A 213 8.39 19.99 6.64
CA CYS A 213 9.47 20.10 7.62
C CYS A 213 8.99 19.41 8.90
N ILE A 214 9.39 18.15 9.08
CA ILE A 214 9.36 17.51 10.40
C ILE A 214 10.57 18.00 11.19
#